data_AF-A0A0G4HQF0-F1
#
_entry.id   AF-A0A0G4HQF0-F1
#
_cell.length_a   1.000
_cell.length_b   1.000
_cell.length_c   1.000
_cell.angle_alpha   90.00
_cell.angle_beta   90.00
_cell.angle_gamma   90.00
#
_symmetry.space_group_name_H-M   'P 1'
#
loop_
_entity.id
_entity.type
_entity.pdbx_description
1 polymer ?
#
loop_
_entity_poly.entity_id
_entity_poly.type
_entity_poly.pdbx_seq_one_letter_code
_entity_poly.pdbx_strand_id
1 'polypeptide(L)'
;MKVSLRERGKWREMGKGSGTETDEERADGNRLHKKPQPLLSSAAGSLVFFLGFCLGILFKLRFFTPRSTSLLEGDGPKASSSSFEDPFFLAYLPSWANEKNYVFEDIYSPSESQCHTFLYTAGDQLTEVDSFLRLNRVEYCKVHRCCYAHLKCAAEGQGLCESPHFWRYIGVLKARSLPTEVEWVLYMDTDTMITNFEISIENFAGNVVRQANKDRDNAEDVSVFPSLIIGTDASCDNERYPINNGVFLFRPTPFTLYVAQQTLTRRDYLPALKATDAWGAHGLIDQPLLVDVLVQTGQLSPSRMMDACVELEGHRSVLSRRLKTWRPLVCAGKDLCVVPGRQLNSLRRGNKYEDLKVHEWHRGDWVAHFSGVDDPTRRLLLSRTCTATQALGSSEEEQGGKEGEDRWELPAFPLRDEAVKEGDSHRSVCPFDLGAVLSSEDQASVEAEQRQLAEEAAAKRDKEKTLTRVHKAVGEIQTNGETLTRAVDFFIKELGTSV
;
A
#
# COMPACT_ATOMS: atom_id res chain seq x y z
N MET A 1 31.05 -14.06 26.04
CA MET A 1 30.33 -15.35 26.05
C MET A 1 29.89 -15.65 24.63
N LYS A 2 30.40 -16.72 24.02
CA LYS A 2 30.03 -17.18 22.66
C LYS A 2 29.00 -18.30 22.81
N VAL A 3 27.85 -18.18 22.16
CA VAL A 3 26.87 -19.27 22.01
C VAL A 3 26.61 -19.46 20.52
N SER A 4 26.72 -20.73 20.10
CA SER A 4 26.77 -21.17 18.70
C SER A 4 25.39 -21.32 18.06
N LEU A 5 25.33 -20.94 16.78
CA LEU A 5 24.27 -21.29 15.83
C LEU A 5 24.28 -22.80 15.52
N ARG A 6 23.34 -23.54 16.12
CA ARG A 6 22.86 -24.84 15.61
C ARG A 6 21.57 -25.19 16.34
N GLU A 7 20.43 -24.89 15.70
CA GLU A 7 19.13 -25.57 15.84
C GLU A 7 18.02 -24.72 15.19
N ARG A 8 17.94 -24.75 13.86
CA ARG A 8 16.71 -24.40 13.12
C ARG A 8 16.53 -25.41 12.00
N GLY A 9 15.89 -26.52 12.34
CA GLY A 9 15.59 -27.60 11.41
C GLY A 9 14.70 -28.63 12.07
N LYS A 10 13.46 -28.24 12.43
CA LYS A 10 12.39 -29.15 12.88
C LYS A 10 11.03 -28.45 12.99
N TRP A 11 10.56 -27.87 11.88
CA TRP A 11 9.16 -27.45 11.72
C TRP A 11 8.70 -27.64 10.27
N ARG A 12 8.76 -28.88 9.79
CA ARG A 12 8.02 -29.35 8.60
C ARG A 12 7.84 -30.85 8.80
N GLU A 13 6.63 -31.23 9.24
CA GLU A 13 5.99 -32.56 9.16
C GLU A 13 5.08 -32.75 10.37
N MET A 14 3.91 -32.11 10.36
CA MET A 14 2.71 -32.62 11.05
C MET A 14 1.48 -32.03 10.35
N GLY A 15 0.74 -32.89 9.65
CA GLY A 15 -0.46 -32.51 8.90
C GLY A 15 -0.97 -33.60 7.96
N LYS A 16 -0.99 -34.86 8.40
CA LYS A 16 -1.75 -35.95 7.77
C LYS A 16 -2.33 -36.85 8.85
N GLY A 17 -3.63 -37.10 8.75
CA GLY A 17 -4.45 -37.92 9.67
C GLY A 17 -5.66 -37.11 10.13
N SER A 18 -6.90 -37.58 10.08
CA SER A 18 -7.44 -38.90 9.75
C SER A 18 -8.95 -38.70 9.56
N GLY A 19 -9.52 -39.27 8.49
CA GLY A 19 -10.96 -39.38 8.33
C GLY A 19 -11.50 -40.50 9.23
N THR A 20 -12.60 -40.23 9.92
CA THR A 20 -13.43 -41.24 10.56
C THR A 20 -14.85 -41.06 10.04
N GLU A 21 -15.27 -42.01 9.22
CA GLU A 21 -16.66 -42.30 8.88
C GLU A 21 -17.43 -42.65 10.16
N THR A 22 -18.67 -42.19 10.27
CA THR A 22 -19.66 -42.81 11.16
C THR A 22 -21.00 -42.95 10.43
N ASP A 23 -21.51 -44.16 10.58
CA ASP A 23 -22.64 -44.84 9.98
C ASP A 23 -24.01 -44.13 10.05
N GLU A 24 -24.80 -44.37 9.00
CA GLU A 24 -26.25 -44.40 9.01
C GLU A 24 -26.75 -45.64 9.78
N GLU A 25 -27.79 -45.51 10.62
CA GLU A 25 -29.11 -46.13 10.37
C GLU A 25 -30.09 -45.99 11.55
N ARG A 26 -31.36 -45.86 11.14
CA ARG A 26 -32.60 -46.40 11.72
C ARG A 26 -33.31 -45.77 12.92
N ALA A 27 -34.56 -45.43 12.58
CA ALA A 27 -35.70 -45.19 13.42
C ALA A 27 -36.12 -46.41 14.25
N ASP A 28 -36.72 -46.15 15.42
CA ASP A 28 -37.97 -46.78 15.79
C ASP A 28 -38.73 -45.98 16.85
N GLY A 29 -40.05 -45.92 16.68
CA GLY A 29 -40.96 -45.18 17.54
C GLY A 29 -41.31 -45.92 18.84
N ASN A 30 -41.79 -45.15 19.82
CA ASN A 30 -42.80 -45.64 20.75
C ASN A 30 -43.62 -44.49 21.35
N ARG A 31 -44.93 -44.56 21.10
CA ARG A 31 -45.98 -43.81 21.80
C ARG A 31 -46.21 -44.45 23.16
N LEU A 32 -46.24 -43.66 24.23
CA LEU A 32 -46.94 -44.02 25.46
C LEU A 32 -47.43 -42.76 26.20
N HIS A 33 -48.50 -42.95 26.96
CA HIS A 33 -49.53 -41.97 27.30
C HIS A 33 -49.11 -40.84 28.26
N LYS A 34 -49.64 -39.63 27.97
CA LYS A 34 -49.67 -38.46 28.86
C LYS A 34 -50.60 -38.70 30.06
N LYS A 35 -50.12 -38.37 31.27
CA LYS A 35 -50.94 -37.87 32.38
C LYS A 35 -50.77 -36.34 32.45
N PRO A 36 -51.83 -35.54 32.69
CA PRO A 36 -51.72 -34.09 32.77
C PRO A 36 -51.14 -33.69 34.14
N GLN A 37 -50.07 -32.89 34.13
CA GLN A 37 -49.63 -32.12 35.29
C GLN A 37 -50.07 -30.66 35.14
N PRO A 38 -50.45 -29.99 36.24
CA PRO A 38 -51.00 -28.64 36.20
C PRO A 38 -49.92 -27.61 35.83
N LEU A 39 -50.21 -26.82 34.81
CA LEU A 39 -49.51 -25.62 34.38
C LEU A 39 -49.61 -24.54 35.46
N LEU A 40 -48.56 -24.36 36.27
CA LEU A 40 -48.39 -23.17 37.08
C LEU A 40 -46.92 -22.67 37.01
N SER A 41 -46.77 -21.55 36.28
CA SER A 41 -45.85 -20.43 36.57
C SER A 41 -44.35 -20.45 36.19
N SER A 42 -43.83 -21.36 35.35
CA SER A 42 -42.43 -21.21 34.86
C SER A 42 -42.28 -20.39 33.56
N ALA A 43 -43.38 -20.22 32.80
CA ALA A 43 -43.35 -19.53 31.51
C ALA A 43 -43.20 -18.00 31.64
N ALA A 44 -43.74 -17.39 32.70
CA ALA A 44 -43.62 -15.95 32.92
C ALA A 44 -42.20 -15.53 33.32
N GLY A 45 -41.53 -16.33 34.16
CA GLY A 45 -40.14 -16.07 34.56
C GLY A 45 -39.16 -16.19 33.39
N SER A 46 -39.34 -17.21 32.54
CA SER A 46 -38.50 -17.40 31.35
C SER A 46 -38.71 -16.30 30.30
N LEU A 47 -39.95 -15.81 30.13
CA LEU A 47 -40.24 -14.72 29.20
C LEU A 47 -39.62 -13.39 29.65
N VAL A 48 -39.66 -13.10 30.96
CA VAL A 48 -39.03 -11.89 31.53
C VAL A 48 -37.51 -11.96 31.43
N PHE A 49 -36.90 -13.14 31.64
CA PHE A 49 -35.46 -13.33 31.46
C PHE A 49 -35.03 -13.20 29.98
N PHE A 50 -35.81 -13.78 29.05
CA PHE A 50 -35.56 -13.64 27.62
C PHE A 50 -35.74 -12.20 27.15
N LEU A 51 -36.78 -11.50 27.60
CA LEU A 51 -36.99 -10.09 27.28
C LEU A 51 -35.90 -9.21 27.87
N GLY A 52 -35.46 -9.46 29.11
CA GLY A 52 -34.34 -8.75 29.73
C GLY A 52 -33.01 -8.99 29.01
N PHE A 53 -32.75 -10.22 28.58
CA PHE A 53 -31.56 -10.60 27.83
C PHE A 53 -31.58 -10.00 26.41
N CYS A 54 -32.71 -10.07 25.70
CA CYS A 54 -32.89 -9.44 24.39
C CYS A 54 -32.80 -7.91 24.48
N LEU A 55 -33.37 -7.28 25.51
CA LEU A 55 -33.23 -5.84 25.75
C LEU A 55 -31.80 -5.47 26.12
N GLY A 56 -31.08 -6.29 26.88
CA GLY A 56 -29.66 -6.09 27.19
C GLY A 56 -28.75 -6.21 25.96
N ILE A 57 -29.04 -7.17 25.06
CA ILE A 57 -28.36 -7.31 23.77
C ILE A 57 -28.71 -6.12 22.86
N LEU A 58 -29.98 -5.72 22.78
CA LEU A 58 -30.38 -4.55 21.99
C LEU A 58 -29.79 -3.25 22.56
N PHE A 59 -29.62 -3.14 23.89
CA PHE A 59 -28.97 -1.98 24.53
C PHE A 59 -27.47 -1.97 24.22
N LYS A 60 -26.77 -3.11 24.33
CA LYS A 60 -25.37 -3.23 23.91
C LYS A 60 -25.19 -2.98 22.41
N LEU A 61 -26.07 -3.51 21.56
CA LEU A 61 -26.06 -3.24 20.12
C LEU A 61 -26.41 -1.77 19.84
N ARG A 62 -27.22 -1.08 20.63
CA ARG A 62 -27.48 0.36 20.44
C ARG A 62 -26.31 1.27 20.85
N PHE A 63 -25.39 0.76 21.68
CA PHE A 63 -24.12 1.43 22.01
C PHE A 63 -22.93 0.97 21.16
N PHE A 64 -23.01 -0.20 20.51
CA PHE A 64 -21.94 -0.77 19.66
C PHE A 64 -22.28 -0.92 18.17
N THR A 65 -23.50 -0.61 17.75
CA THR A 65 -23.77 -0.34 16.34
C THR A 65 -23.19 1.04 16.05
N PRO A 66 -22.29 1.20 15.06
CA PRO A 66 -21.94 2.52 14.59
C PRO A 66 -23.25 3.18 14.19
N ARG A 67 -23.55 4.31 14.83
CA ARG A 67 -24.74 5.10 14.56
C ARG A 67 -24.77 5.34 13.05
N SER A 68 -25.66 4.61 12.37
CA SER A 68 -25.90 4.73 10.94
C SER A 68 -26.18 6.19 10.62
N THR A 69 -25.19 6.83 9.97
CA THR A 69 -25.30 7.58 8.71
C THR A 69 -26.49 8.52 8.51
N SER A 70 -27.05 9.10 9.58
CA SER A 70 -28.03 10.21 9.49
C SER A 70 -27.49 11.55 9.99
N LEU A 71 -26.19 11.64 10.27
CA LEU A 71 -25.50 12.86 10.71
C LEU A 71 -24.62 13.50 9.60
N LEU A 72 -24.70 13.00 8.36
CA LEU A 72 -23.87 13.47 7.24
C LEU A 72 -24.66 13.95 6.00
N GLU A 73 -26.00 14.00 6.06
CA GLU A 73 -26.83 14.66 5.04
C GLU A 73 -27.25 16.10 5.44
N GLY A 74 -26.82 16.58 6.61
CA GLY A 74 -26.87 18.00 6.92
C GLY A 74 -25.53 18.63 6.55
N ASP A 75 -25.55 19.78 5.87
CA ASP A 75 -24.39 20.65 5.60
C ASP A 75 -23.29 20.43 6.63
N GLY A 76 -22.26 19.67 6.22
CA GLY A 76 -21.25 19.18 7.15
C GLY A 76 -20.75 20.32 8.02
N PRO A 77 -20.61 20.13 9.35
CA PRO A 77 -20.15 21.21 10.20
C PRO A 77 -18.83 21.69 9.62
N LYS A 78 -18.79 22.98 9.26
CA LYS A 78 -17.56 23.70 8.98
C LYS A 78 -16.74 23.64 10.27
N ALA A 79 -16.02 22.54 10.46
CA ALA A 79 -15.12 22.35 11.57
C ALA A 79 -14.05 23.44 11.40
N SER A 80 -14.19 24.50 12.17
CA SER A 80 -13.18 25.54 12.25
C SER A 80 -11.89 24.88 12.73
N SER A 81 -10.77 25.28 12.16
CA SER A 81 -9.43 24.78 12.51
C SER A 81 -9.11 24.82 14.01
N SER A 82 -9.87 25.58 14.81
CA SER A 82 -9.76 25.66 16.27
C SER A 82 -10.26 24.44 17.06
N SER A 83 -11.01 23.49 16.46
CA SER A 83 -11.54 22.33 17.21
C SER A 83 -10.56 21.15 17.35
N PHE A 84 -9.37 21.25 16.75
CA PHE A 84 -8.38 20.16 16.73
C PHE A 84 -7.25 20.35 17.76
N GLU A 85 -7.20 21.51 18.42
CA GLU A 85 -6.43 21.71 19.64
C GLU A 85 -7.16 21.19 20.88
N ASP A 86 -8.34 20.58 20.70
CA ASP A 86 -9.13 20.06 21.80
C ASP A 86 -8.33 18.95 22.53
N PRO A 87 -8.00 19.10 23.82
CA PRO A 87 -7.37 18.04 24.60
C PRO A 87 -8.16 16.72 24.59
N PHE A 88 -9.47 16.75 24.29
CA PHE A 88 -10.26 15.55 24.06
C PHE A 88 -9.80 14.75 22.83
N PHE A 89 -9.23 15.40 21.81
CA PHE A 89 -8.75 14.74 20.60
C PHE A 89 -7.62 13.75 20.92
N LEU A 90 -6.63 14.15 21.73
CA LEU A 90 -5.51 13.26 22.09
C LEU A 90 -5.83 12.29 23.22
N ALA A 91 -6.86 12.56 24.02
CA ALA A 91 -7.22 11.76 25.20
C ALA A 91 -7.59 10.31 24.86
N TYR A 92 -7.95 10.02 23.60
CA TYR A 92 -8.35 8.69 23.14
C TYR A 92 -7.22 7.87 22.49
N LEU A 93 -5.99 8.39 22.43
CA LEU A 93 -4.87 7.61 21.90
C LEU A 93 -4.49 6.48 22.87
N PRO A 94 -4.23 5.25 22.36
CA PRO A 94 -3.62 4.21 23.17
C PRO A 94 -2.32 4.69 23.81
N SER A 95 -2.00 4.21 25.00
CA SER A 95 -0.78 4.64 25.73
C SER A 95 0.51 4.42 24.92
N TRP A 96 0.58 3.35 24.13
CA TRP A 96 1.70 3.05 23.24
C TRP A 96 1.85 4.08 22.10
N ALA A 97 0.76 4.76 21.72
CA ALA A 97 0.69 5.74 20.65
C ALA A 97 0.87 7.19 21.15
N ASN A 98 1.25 7.38 22.41
CA ASN A 98 1.53 8.70 22.95
C ASN A 98 2.80 9.28 22.31
N GLU A 99 2.67 10.36 21.54
CA GLU A 99 3.76 11.04 20.83
C GLU A 99 4.93 11.50 21.72
N LYS A 100 4.73 11.63 23.03
CA LYS A 100 5.79 11.96 24.01
C LYS A 100 6.79 10.82 24.19
N ASN A 101 6.37 9.59 23.93
CA ASN A 101 7.23 8.41 24.00
C ASN A 101 8.16 8.27 22.78
N TYR A 102 8.04 9.18 21.81
CA TYR A 102 8.79 9.16 20.56
C TYR A 102 9.56 10.46 20.39
N VAL A 103 10.69 10.40 19.69
CA VAL A 103 11.54 11.55 19.39
C VAL A 103 11.90 11.55 17.91
N PHE A 104 11.88 12.74 17.31
CA PHE A 104 12.55 12.95 16.02
C PHE A 104 14.03 13.12 16.32
N GLU A 105 14.83 12.13 15.91
CA GLU A 105 16.28 12.27 15.87
C GLU A 105 16.66 13.05 14.61
N ASP A 106 17.17 14.26 14.80
CA ASP A 106 17.67 15.08 13.71
C ASP A 106 18.87 14.38 13.04
N ILE A 107 18.71 14.05 11.76
CA ILE A 107 19.76 13.44 10.95
C ILE A 107 20.50 14.51 10.16
N TYR A 108 19.77 15.45 9.59
CA TYR A 108 20.31 16.55 8.82
C TYR A 108 19.41 17.78 8.95
N SER A 109 20.03 18.93 9.19
CA SER A 109 19.40 20.24 9.14
C SER A 109 20.39 21.23 8.53
N PRO A 110 19.97 22.10 7.59
CA PRO A 110 20.83 23.13 7.02
C PRO A 110 21.24 24.13 8.10
N SER A 111 22.53 24.50 8.13
CA SER A 111 23.15 25.26 9.23
C SER A 111 22.68 26.71 9.38
N GLU A 112 21.98 27.28 8.38
CA GLU A 112 21.69 28.71 8.30
C GLU A 112 20.24 29.04 7.88
N SER A 113 19.37 28.05 7.72
CA SER A 113 17.99 28.27 7.24
C SER A 113 16.96 27.44 7.99
N GLN A 114 15.81 28.05 8.30
CA GLN A 114 14.61 27.29 8.66
C GLN A 114 14.15 26.48 7.45
N CYS A 115 13.86 25.20 7.66
CA CYS A 115 13.37 24.31 6.61
C CYS A 115 11.90 24.62 6.28
N HIS A 116 11.57 24.74 5.00
CA HIS A 116 10.18 24.83 4.52
C HIS A 116 9.54 23.46 4.28
N THR A 117 10.37 22.43 4.15
CA THR A 117 9.94 21.04 4.02
C THR A 117 10.71 20.13 4.95
N PHE A 118 10.02 19.06 5.35
CA PHE A 118 10.53 18.11 6.33
C PHE A 118 10.40 16.69 5.78
N LEU A 119 11.49 15.95 5.76
CA LEU A 119 11.52 14.53 5.45
C LEU A 119 11.65 13.76 6.76
N TYR A 120 10.87 12.69 6.94
CA TYR A 120 11.18 11.72 7.98
C TYR A 120 10.97 10.26 7.59
N THR A 121 11.73 9.42 8.26
CA THR A 121 11.53 7.96 8.31
C THR A 121 11.13 7.57 9.73
N ALA A 122 10.63 6.36 9.94
CA ALA A 122 10.26 5.87 11.27
C ALA A 122 10.60 4.39 11.42
N GLY A 123 11.15 3.98 12.57
CA GLY A 123 11.50 2.59 12.84
C GLY A 123 12.29 2.39 14.13
N ASP A 124 12.39 1.15 14.58
CA ASP A 124 13.13 0.73 15.78
C ASP A 124 14.53 0.17 15.47
N GLN A 125 14.77 -0.25 14.24
CA GLN A 125 16.02 -0.88 13.80
C GLN A 125 16.71 -0.06 12.73
N LEU A 126 18.02 0.15 12.91
CA LEU A 126 18.93 0.63 11.90
C LEU A 126 19.76 -0.56 11.43
N THR A 127 19.49 -1.05 10.22
CA THR A 127 20.33 -2.03 9.51
C THR A 127 21.48 -1.33 8.79
N GLU A 128 22.48 -2.10 8.33
CA GLU A 128 23.54 -1.54 7.47
C GLU A 128 22.99 -0.98 6.16
N VAL A 129 21.96 -1.60 5.57
CA VAL A 129 21.30 -1.10 4.35
C VAL A 129 20.67 0.26 4.60
N ASP A 130 20.11 0.47 5.80
CA ASP A 130 19.53 1.75 6.19
C ASP A 130 20.57 2.87 6.21
N SER A 131 21.85 2.57 6.41
CA SER A 131 22.92 3.59 6.36
C SER A 131 23.09 4.18 4.95
N PHE A 132 23.04 3.34 3.90
CA PHE A 132 23.11 3.80 2.51
C PHE A 132 21.88 4.62 2.13
N LEU A 133 20.69 4.13 2.50
CA LEU A 133 19.43 4.84 2.25
C LEU A 133 19.34 6.15 3.07
N ARG A 134 19.92 6.19 4.27
CA ARG A 134 20.04 7.42 5.06
C ARG A 134 20.94 8.44 4.37
N LEU A 135 22.10 8.02 3.84
CA LEU A 135 22.99 8.91 3.09
C LEU A 135 22.32 9.46 1.83
N ASN A 136 21.59 8.63 1.09
CA ASN A 136 20.79 9.07 -0.08
C ASN A 136 19.82 10.21 0.29
N ARG A 137 19.07 10.08 1.39
CA ARG A 137 18.13 11.12 1.86
C ARG A 137 18.83 12.38 2.37
N VAL A 138 19.99 12.22 3.02
CA VAL A 138 20.83 13.37 3.42
C VAL A 138 21.28 14.17 2.20
N GLU A 139 21.78 13.51 1.15
CA GLU A 139 22.21 14.21 -0.06
C GLU A 139 21.04 14.88 -0.78
N TYR A 140 19.89 14.21 -0.85
CA TYR A 140 18.67 14.83 -1.36
C TYR A 140 18.30 16.12 -0.58
N CYS A 141 18.31 16.07 0.76
CA CYS A 141 18.00 17.24 1.55
C CYS A 141 19.06 18.34 1.49
N LYS A 142 20.34 18.02 1.21
CA LYS A 142 21.35 19.05 0.91
C LYS A 142 21.04 19.79 -0.38
N VAL A 143 20.54 19.09 -1.41
CA VAL A 143 20.17 19.69 -2.70
C VAL A 143 18.93 20.59 -2.54
N HIS A 144 17.90 20.10 -1.86
CA HIS A 144 16.60 20.79 -1.75
C HIS A 144 16.42 21.60 -0.47
N ARG A 145 17.43 21.67 0.38
CA ARG A 145 17.41 22.38 1.68
C ARG A 145 16.25 21.94 2.59
N CYS A 146 15.87 20.66 2.56
CA CYS A 146 14.92 20.09 3.52
C CYS A 146 15.60 19.68 4.84
N CYS A 147 14.80 19.61 5.90
CA CYS A 147 15.21 18.96 7.14
C CYS A 147 14.96 17.46 7.01
N TYR A 148 15.83 16.63 7.60
CA TYR A 148 15.65 15.19 7.66
C TYR A 148 15.81 14.67 9.09
N ALA A 149 14.79 13.97 9.59
CA ALA A 149 14.82 13.29 10.87
C ALA A 149 14.40 11.81 10.78
N HIS A 150 14.73 11.05 11.80
CA HIS A 150 14.22 9.69 12.00
C HIS A 150 13.41 9.63 13.29
N LEU A 151 12.16 9.19 13.19
CA LEU A 151 11.30 8.98 14.34
C LEU A 151 11.65 7.63 15.00
N LYS A 152 12.07 7.69 16.26
CA LYS A 152 12.37 6.53 17.08
C LYS A 152 11.69 6.60 18.45
N CYS A 153 11.62 5.47 19.13
CA CYS A 153 11.19 5.42 20.52
C CYS A 153 12.20 6.18 21.41
N ALA A 154 11.71 7.06 22.27
CA ALA A 154 12.53 7.76 23.24
C ALA A 154 13.10 6.78 24.28
N ALA A 155 14.29 7.07 24.82
CA ALA A 155 14.92 6.21 25.83
C ALA A 155 14.02 6.01 27.07
N GLU A 156 13.37 7.09 27.53
CA GLU A 156 12.42 7.07 28.65
C GLU A 156 11.11 6.34 28.32
N GLY A 157 10.81 6.12 27.03
CA GLY A 157 9.65 5.39 26.54
C GLY A 157 9.94 3.93 26.16
N GLN A 158 11.17 3.43 26.38
CA GLN A 158 11.53 2.06 26.05
C GLN A 158 10.64 1.07 26.83
N GLY A 159 9.93 0.20 26.10
CA GLY A 159 8.94 -0.73 26.64
C GLY A 159 7.49 -0.26 26.52
N LEU A 160 7.24 1.01 26.17
CA LEU A 160 5.90 1.53 25.86
C LEU A 160 5.65 1.62 24.35
N CYS A 161 6.70 1.74 23.54
CA CYS A 161 6.57 1.79 22.09
C CYS A 161 6.30 0.40 21.53
N GLU A 162 5.19 0.25 20.82
CA GLU A 162 4.78 -1.00 20.17
C GLU A 162 4.53 -0.78 18.69
N SER A 163 4.53 -1.87 17.91
CA SER A 163 4.05 -1.90 16.52
C SER A 163 4.70 -0.86 15.60
N PRO A 164 5.99 -1.04 15.25
CA PRO A 164 6.77 -0.10 14.44
C PRO A 164 6.10 0.30 13.12
N HIS A 165 5.29 -0.56 12.51
CA HIS A 165 4.51 -0.25 11.30
C HIS A 165 3.62 1.00 11.45
N PHE A 166 3.07 1.26 12.65
CA PHE A 166 2.20 2.40 12.91
C PHE A 166 2.95 3.69 13.26
N TRP A 167 4.28 3.64 13.44
CA TRP A 167 5.05 4.81 13.86
C TRP A 167 5.03 5.93 12.82
N ARG A 168 4.75 5.61 11.55
CA ARG A 168 4.49 6.61 10.51
C ARG A 168 3.40 7.61 10.88
N TYR A 169 2.31 7.15 11.51
CA TYR A 169 1.20 8.00 11.95
C TYR A 169 1.51 8.73 13.25
N ILE A 170 2.34 8.15 14.12
CA ILE A 170 2.90 8.86 15.27
C ILE A 170 3.73 10.06 14.78
N GLY A 171 4.49 9.88 13.72
CA GLY A 171 5.22 10.96 13.05
C GLY A 171 4.29 12.06 12.55
N VAL A 172 3.14 11.71 11.96
CA VAL A 172 2.11 12.69 11.54
C VAL A 172 1.58 13.49 12.72
N LEU A 173 1.27 12.85 13.85
CA LEU A 173 0.84 13.56 15.06
C LEU A 173 1.94 14.47 15.59
N LYS A 174 3.18 13.97 15.67
CA LYS A 174 4.33 14.72 16.17
C LYS A 174 4.71 15.87 15.24
N ALA A 175 4.40 15.80 13.95
CA ALA A 175 4.65 16.85 12.98
C ALA A 175 3.95 18.19 13.32
N ARG A 176 2.93 18.18 14.18
CA ARG A 176 2.27 19.40 14.69
C ARG A 176 3.18 20.30 15.52
N SER A 177 4.28 19.76 16.06
CA SER A 177 5.27 20.54 16.81
C SER A 177 6.43 21.03 15.94
N LEU A 178 6.39 20.78 14.63
CA LEU A 178 7.36 21.34 13.71
C LEU A 178 7.17 22.86 13.59
N PRO A 179 8.20 23.62 13.17
CA PRO A 179 8.07 25.04 12.91
C PRO A 179 6.93 25.33 11.93
N THR A 180 6.21 26.44 12.14
CA THR A 180 5.05 26.84 11.32
C THR A 180 5.38 27.08 9.85
N GLU A 181 6.65 27.29 9.54
CA GLU A 181 7.20 27.47 8.19
C GLU A 181 7.26 26.16 7.38
N VAL A 182 7.15 25.00 8.05
CA VAL A 182 7.10 23.69 7.39
C VAL A 182 5.72 23.49 6.79
N GLU A 183 5.62 23.60 5.47
CA GLU A 183 4.34 23.43 4.76
C GLU A 183 4.06 21.96 4.44
N TRP A 184 5.08 21.26 3.94
CA TRP A 184 4.98 19.87 3.48
C TRP A 184 5.94 18.97 4.22
N VAL A 185 5.41 17.81 4.62
CA VAL A 185 6.13 16.74 5.27
C VAL A 185 6.08 15.50 4.39
N LEU A 186 7.24 14.96 4.04
CA LEU A 186 7.41 13.69 3.31
C LEU A 186 7.75 12.58 4.30
N TYR A 187 6.84 11.61 4.44
CA TYR A 187 7.17 10.34 5.09
C TYR A 187 7.73 9.36 4.06
N MET A 188 8.74 8.60 4.47
CA MET A 188 9.30 7.49 3.71
C MET A 188 9.57 6.27 4.61
N ASP A 189 9.19 5.07 4.16
CA ASP A 189 9.60 3.80 4.76
C ASP A 189 11.12 3.68 4.72
N THR A 190 11.72 2.97 5.68
CA THR A 190 13.19 2.87 5.77
C THR A 190 13.81 2.20 4.55
N ASP A 191 13.07 1.29 3.88
CA ASP A 191 13.45 0.56 2.68
C ASP A 191 13.08 1.27 1.36
N THR A 192 13.11 2.60 1.36
CA THR A 192 12.90 3.44 0.17
C THR A 192 14.17 4.21 -0.20
N MET A 193 14.29 4.58 -1.46
CA MET A 193 15.40 5.37 -2.00
C MET A 193 14.86 6.47 -2.92
N ILE A 194 15.37 7.68 -2.77
CA ILE A 194 15.09 8.76 -3.72
C ILE A 194 15.99 8.55 -4.93
N THR A 195 15.39 8.39 -6.10
CA THR A 195 16.07 8.07 -7.36
C THR A 195 16.13 9.22 -8.36
N ASN A 196 15.34 10.27 -8.15
CA ASN A 196 15.37 11.48 -8.97
C ASN A 196 15.54 12.72 -8.08
N PHE A 197 16.72 13.35 -8.13
CA PHE A 197 17.02 14.54 -7.33
C PHE A 197 16.56 15.83 -8.01
N GLU A 198 16.01 15.80 -9.22
CA GLU A 198 15.45 17.00 -9.88
C GLU A 198 14.07 17.37 -9.33
N ILE A 199 13.39 16.39 -8.71
CA ILE A 199 12.06 16.57 -8.14
C ILE A 199 12.21 16.97 -6.68
N SER A 200 11.87 18.22 -6.35
CA SER A 200 11.73 18.68 -4.97
C SER A 200 10.35 18.34 -4.40
N ILE A 201 10.23 18.33 -3.06
CA ILE A 201 8.96 18.07 -2.36
C ILE A 201 7.91 19.12 -2.75
N GLU A 202 8.29 20.40 -2.72
CA GLU A 202 7.45 21.55 -3.00
C GLU A 202 6.99 21.57 -4.44
N ASN A 203 7.90 21.28 -5.39
CA ASN A 203 7.57 21.24 -6.80
C ASN A 203 6.58 20.09 -7.09
N PHE A 204 6.83 18.90 -6.54
CA PHE A 204 5.92 17.77 -6.68
C PHE A 204 4.53 18.10 -6.13
N ALA A 205 4.45 18.56 -4.87
CA ALA A 205 3.19 18.89 -4.23
C ALA A 205 2.45 20.01 -4.99
N GLY A 206 3.16 21.07 -5.41
CA GLY A 206 2.59 22.16 -6.20
C GLY A 206 2.05 21.71 -7.56
N ASN A 207 2.72 20.76 -8.22
CA ASN A 207 2.21 20.15 -9.47
C ASN A 207 0.92 19.36 -9.23
N VAL A 208 0.88 18.54 -8.18
CA VAL A 208 -0.33 17.78 -7.80
C VAL A 208 -1.49 18.72 -7.48
N VAL A 209 -1.24 19.79 -6.72
CA VAL A 209 -2.26 20.81 -6.40
C VAL A 209 -2.77 21.50 -7.67
N ARG A 210 -1.88 21.97 -8.54
CA ARG A 210 -2.27 22.62 -9.81
C ARG A 210 -3.14 21.69 -10.66
N GLN A 211 -2.74 20.43 -10.74
CA GLN A 211 -3.47 19.45 -11.52
C GLN A 211 -4.85 19.12 -10.91
N ALA A 212 -4.92 18.98 -9.59
CA ALA A 212 -6.18 18.70 -8.91
C ALA A 212 -7.20 19.82 -9.11
N ASN A 213 -6.72 21.08 -9.17
CA ASN A 213 -7.55 22.23 -9.53
C ASN A 213 -7.97 22.20 -11.00
N LYS A 214 -7.05 21.92 -11.92
CA LYS A 214 -7.35 21.82 -13.36
C LYS A 214 -8.42 20.78 -13.69
N ASP A 215 -8.38 19.62 -13.03
CA ASP A 215 -9.36 18.55 -13.23
C ASP A 215 -10.76 18.92 -12.68
N ARG A 216 -10.82 19.95 -11.82
CA ARG A 216 -12.05 20.48 -11.22
C ARG A 216 -12.58 21.77 -11.82
N ASP A 217 -11.81 22.51 -12.61
CA ASP A 217 -12.26 23.76 -13.24
C ASP A 217 -13.49 23.61 -14.16
N ASN A 218 -14.01 22.39 -14.36
CA ASN A 218 -15.31 22.11 -14.98
C ASN A 218 -16.48 21.92 -13.98
N ALA A 219 -16.24 22.04 -12.67
CA ALA A 219 -17.19 21.74 -11.58
C ALA A 219 -16.87 22.56 -10.30
N GLU A 220 -17.44 23.77 -10.22
CA GLU A 220 -17.49 24.68 -9.05
C GLU A 220 -16.19 25.35 -8.54
N ASP A 221 -16.34 26.62 -8.12
CA ASP A 221 -15.35 27.63 -7.67
C ASP A 221 -14.59 27.29 -6.35
N VAL A 222 -14.32 26.02 -6.05
CA VAL A 222 -13.61 25.63 -4.82
C VAL A 222 -12.22 25.07 -5.13
N SER A 223 -11.21 25.92 -4.93
CA SER A 223 -9.80 25.51 -5.02
C SER A 223 -9.50 24.35 -4.07
N VAL A 224 -8.98 23.26 -4.62
CA VAL A 224 -8.47 22.10 -3.86
C VAL A 224 -7.06 22.40 -3.40
N PHE A 225 -6.84 22.18 -2.11
CA PHE A 225 -5.52 22.23 -1.51
C PHE A 225 -5.38 20.96 -0.67
N PRO A 226 -4.92 19.85 -1.28
CA PRO A 226 -4.92 18.56 -0.60
C PRO A 226 -4.03 18.63 0.63
N SER A 227 -4.49 17.98 1.69
CA SER A 227 -3.73 17.84 2.93
C SER A 227 -2.90 16.56 2.95
N LEU A 228 -3.26 15.56 2.15
CA LEU A 228 -2.58 14.27 1.99
C LEU A 228 -2.43 13.92 0.52
N ILE A 229 -1.24 13.53 0.10
CA ILE A 229 -0.93 12.98 -1.24
C ILE A 229 -0.29 11.61 -1.05
N ILE A 230 -0.85 10.58 -1.68
CA ILE A 230 -0.40 9.19 -1.54
C ILE A 230 -0.41 8.47 -2.88
N GLY A 231 0.51 7.51 -3.05
CA GLY A 231 0.61 6.71 -4.28
C GLY A 231 -0.31 5.50 -4.28
N THR A 232 -0.70 5.04 -5.47
CA THR A 232 -1.37 3.73 -5.63
C THR A 232 -0.44 2.58 -5.25
N ASP A 233 -1.00 1.47 -4.79
CA ASP A 233 -0.26 0.20 -4.67
C ASP A 233 -0.07 -0.47 -6.04
N ALA A 234 0.61 -1.62 -6.06
CA ALA A 234 0.69 -2.49 -7.23
C ALA A 234 -0.58 -3.32 -7.46
N SER A 235 -1.39 -3.53 -6.43
CA SER A 235 -2.70 -4.17 -6.53
C SER A 235 -3.79 -3.14 -6.37
N CYS A 236 -3.70 -2.04 -7.11
CA CYS A 236 -4.59 -0.90 -6.89
C CYS A 236 -6.03 -1.12 -7.38
N ASP A 237 -6.23 -2.20 -8.14
CA ASP A 237 -7.51 -2.83 -8.49
C ASP A 237 -8.15 -3.60 -7.31
N ASN A 238 -7.46 -3.75 -6.18
CA ASN A 238 -7.98 -4.36 -4.97
C ASN A 238 -8.52 -3.30 -4.00
N GLU A 239 -9.81 -3.37 -3.64
CA GLU A 239 -10.45 -2.45 -2.70
C GLU A 239 -9.76 -2.34 -1.32
N ARG A 240 -9.04 -3.38 -0.89
CA ARG A 240 -8.34 -3.40 0.40
C ARG A 240 -6.97 -2.72 0.37
N TYR A 241 -6.32 -2.71 -0.80
CA TYR A 241 -4.96 -2.20 -0.98
C TYR A 241 -4.85 -1.22 -2.17
N PRO A 242 -5.77 -0.26 -2.36
CA PRO A 242 -5.72 0.63 -3.52
C PRO A 242 -4.54 1.61 -3.49
N ILE A 243 -3.97 1.84 -2.31
CA ILE A 243 -2.91 2.83 -2.04
C ILE A 243 -1.78 2.18 -1.25
N ASN A 244 -0.55 2.65 -1.44
CA ASN A 244 0.60 2.22 -0.64
C ASN A 244 1.08 3.37 0.25
N ASN A 245 1.09 3.13 1.55
CA ASN A 245 1.40 4.14 2.58
C ASN A 245 2.88 4.16 2.99
N GLY A 246 3.76 3.49 2.24
CA GLY A 246 5.20 3.53 2.47
C GLY A 246 5.87 4.84 2.09
N VAL A 247 5.25 5.62 1.22
CA VAL A 247 5.68 7.00 0.92
C VAL A 247 4.43 7.84 0.74
N PHE A 248 4.33 8.92 1.51
CA PHE A 248 3.24 9.89 1.40
C PHE A 248 3.70 11.28 1.80
N LEU A 249 3.04 12.27 1.21
CA LEU A 249 3.21 13.68 1.50
C LEU A 249 2.01 14.19 2.26
N PHE A 250 2.23 15.00 3.29
CA PHE A 250 1.12 15.59 4.02
C PHE A 250 1.46 16.97 4.55
N ARG A 251 0.41 17.73 4.83
CA ARG A 251 0.45 18.96 5.60
C ARG A 251 -0.06 18.67 7.00
N PRO A 252 0.53 19.22 8.07
CA PRO A 252 0.07 19.01 9.44
C PRO A 252 -1.24 19.79 9.70
N THR A 253 -2.33 19.30 9.13
CA THR A 253 -3.66 19.91 9.19
C THR A 253 -4.57 19.11 10.11
N PRO A 254 -5.67 19.70 10.59
CA PRO A 254 -6.77 18.98 11.21
C PRO A 254 -7.12 17.63 10.58
N PHE A 255 -7.21 17.58 9.25
CA PHE A 255 -7.57 16.38 8.51
C PHE A 255 -6.51 15.26 8.65
N THR A 256 -5.23 15.57 8.46
CA THR A 256 -4.17 14.55 8.51
C THR A 256 -3.93 14.05 9.92
N LEU A 257 -4.06 14.93 10.92
CA LEU A 257 -4.04 14.57 12.33
C LEU A 257 -5.20 13.63 12.69
N TYR A 258 -6.40 13.90 12.17
CA TYR A 258 -7.55 13.01 12.32
C TYR A 258 -7.32 11.64 11.69
N VAL A 259 -6.86 11.59 10.44
CA VAL A 259 -6.58 10.32 9.76
C VAL A 259 -5.55 9.51 10.54
N ALA A 260 -4.46 10.13 10.99
CA ALA A 260 -3.42 9.48 11.79
C ALA A 260 -3.99 8.95 13.12
N GLN A 261 -4.73 9.77 13.87
CA GLN A 261 -5.34 9.36 15.13
C GLN A 261 -6.33 8.20 14.95
N GLN A 262 -7.23 8.29 13.98
CA GLN A 262 -8.21 7.24 13.70
C GLN A 262 -7.51 5.93 13.31
N THR A 263 -6.44 6.01 12.51
CA THR A 263 -5.67 4.82 12.14
C THR A 263 -5.00 4.18 13.37
N LEU A 264 -4.43 4.99 14.26
CA LEU A 264 -3.78 4.51 15.50
C LEU A 264 -4.76 3.89 16.50
N THR A 265 -5.89 4.55 16.75
CA THR A 265 -6.93 4.07 17.67
C THR A 265 -7.60 2.79 17.17
N ARG A 266 -7.63 2.58 15.84
CA ARG A 266 -8.23 1.41 15.23
C ARG A 266 -7.33 0.19 15.16
N ARG A 267 -6.05 0.28 15.55
CA ARG A 267 -5.12 -0.86 15.59
C ARG A 267 -5.72 -2.08 16.29
N ASP A 268 -6.43 -1.89 17.41
CA ASP A 268 -6.95 -3.01 18.20
C ASP A 268 -8.22 -3.65 17.59
N TYR A 269 -8.82 -3.01 16.59
CA TYR A 269 -9.95 -3.55 15.82
C TYR A 269 -9.47 -4.45 14.67
N LEU A 270 -8.17 -4.53 14.45
CA LEU A 270 -7.55 -5.35 13.40
C LEU A 270 -7.96 -6.83 13.44
N PRO A 271 -8.12 -7.50 14.60
CA PRO A 271 -8.62 -8.88 14.63
C PRO A 271 -10.02 -9.03 14.02
N ALA A 272 -10.88 -8.01 14.11
CA ALA A 272 -12.20 -8.01 13.50
C ALA A 272 -12.14 -7.84 11.97
N LEU A 273 -11.12 -7.13 11.46
CA LEU A 273 -10.85 -6.99 10.02
C LEU A 273 -10.13 -8.22 9.44
N LYS A 274 -9.30 -8.88 10.25
CA LYS A 274 -8.47 -10.06 9.89
C LYS A 274 -9.27 -11.35 9.65
N ALA A 275 -10.55 -11.42 10.00
CA ALA A 275 -11.32 -12.65 9.92
C ALA A 275 -11.58 -13.18 8.49
N THR A 276 -10.97 -12.61 7.43
CA THR A 276 -11.36 -12.93 6.04
C THR A 276 -10.25 -13.11 4.99
N ASP A 277 -8.95 -12.85 5.20
CA ASP A 277 -7.97 -13.09 4.12
C ASP A 277 -6.50 -13.37 4.52
N ALA A 278 -5.72 -13.77 3.51
CA ALA A 278 -4.29 -14.09 3.58
C ALA A 278 -3.38 -12.86 3.82
N TRP A 279 -3.86 -11.64 3.58
CA TRP A 279 -3.01 -10.43 3.60
C TRP A 279 -2.78 -9.89 5.00
N GLY A 280 -3.75 -10.08 5.90
CA GLY A 280 -3.53 -9.89 7.34
C GLY A 280 -2.42 -10.78 7.93
N ALA A 281 -2.05 -11.88 7.26
CA ALA A 281 -0.93 -12.74 7.62
C ALA A 281 0.43 -12.26 7.06
N HIS A 282 0.45 -11.34 6.09
CA HIS A 282 1.65 -10.82 5.43
C HIS A 282 2.20 -9.50 6.02
N GLY A 283 1.67 -9.03 7.15
CA GLY A 283 2.23 -7.87 7.86
C GLY A 283 1.80 -6.49 7.34
N LEU A 284 0.94 -6.41 6.33
CA LEU A 284 0.32 -5.16 5.84
C LEU A 284 -0.86 -4.75 6.73
N ILE A 285 -0.55 -4.48 7.99
CA ILE A 285 -1.53 -4.37 9.08
C ILE A 285 -2.23 -3.00 9.09
N ASP A 286 -1.51 -1.94 8.79
CA ASP A 286 -1.98 -0.57 8.93
C ASP A 286 -2.57 0.01 7.64
N GLN A 287 -2.09 -0.42 6.47
CA GLN A 287 -2.59 0.03 5.16
C GLN A 287 -4.12 -0.18 4.99
N PRO A 288 -4.73 -1.33 5.35
CA PRO A 288 -6.18 -1.50 5.28
C PRO A 288 -6.95 -0.59 6.24
N LEU A 289 -6.38 -0.30 7.42
CA LEU A 289 -6.98 0.61 8.39
C LEU A 289 -6.98 2.05 7.86
N LEU A 290 -5.88 2.48 7.24
CA LEU A 290 -5.81 3.78 6.58
C LEU A 290 -6.88 3.88 5.48
N VAL A 291 -7.00 2.86 4.63
CA VAL A 291 -8.02 2.81 3.57
C VAL A 291 -9.43 2.94 4.17
N ASP A 292 -9.77 2.16 5.19
CA ASP A 292 -11.06 2.24 5.87
C ASP A 292 -11.34 3.64 6.43
N VAL A 293 -10.37 4.28 7.08
CA VAL A 293 -10.50 5.66 7.59
C VAL A 293 -10.74 6.66 6.44
N LEU A 294 -10.00 6.54 5.34
CA LEU A 294 -10.16 7.42 4.17
C LEU A 294 -11.50 7.21 3.45
N VAL A 295 -12.02 5.98 3.43
CA VAL A 295 -13.35 5.67 2.90
C VAL A 295 -14.45 6.25 3.79
N GLN A 296 -14.34 6.07 5.11
CA GLN A 296 -15.33 6.59 6.06
C GLN A 296 -15.39 8.12 6.12
N THR A 297 -14.27 8.79 5.82
CA THR A 297 -14.23 10.26 5.68
C THR A 297 -14.76 10.75 4.32
N GLY A 298 -15.12 9.84 3.41
CA GLY A 298 -15.60 10.16 2.06
C GLY A 298 -14.51 10.68 1.12
N GLN A 299 -13.23 10.61 1.52
CA GLN A 299 -12.11 11.13 0.72
C GLN A 299 -11.63 10.11 -0.30
N LEU A 300 -11.84 8.82 -0.05
CA LEU A 300 -11.50 7.73 -0.95
C LEU A 300 -12.75 6.94 -1.34
N SER A 301 -12.92 6.68 -2.64
CA SER A 301 -13.97 5.82 -3.18
C SER A 301 -13.32 4.58 -3.79
N PRO A 302 -13.52 3.36 -3.21
CA PRO A 302 -12.88 2.14 -3.72
C PRO A 302 -13.26 1.84 -5.17
N SER A 303 -14.52 2.01 -5.55
CA SER A 303 -14.97 1.80 -6.93
C SER A 303 -14.27 2.74 -7.92
N ARG A 304 -14.21 4.05 -7.62
CA ARG A 304 -13.51 5.01 -8.48
C ARG A 304 -12.02 4.72 -8.58
N MET A 305 -11.40 4.25 -7.50
CA MET A 305 -10.00 3.83 -7.49
C MET A 305 -9.77 2.63 -8.41
N MET A 306 -10.59 1.58 -8.27
CA MET A 306 -10.49 0.39 -9.11
C MET A 306 -10.70 0.73 -10.59
N ASP A 307 -11.73 1.51 -10.92
CA ASP A 307 -12.00 1.92 -12.31
C ASP A 307 -10.80 2.67 -12.92
N ALA A 308 -10.22 3.61 -12.15
CA ALA A 308 -9.05 4.35 -12.59
C ALA A 308 -7.81 3.45 -12.72
N CYS A 309 -7.65 2.46 -11.83
CA CYS A 309 -6.57 1.48 -11.89
C CYS A 309 -6.67 0.54 -13.09
N VAL A 310 -7.87 0.04 -13.39
CA VAL A 310 -8.13 -0.78 -14.58
C VAL A 310 -7.91 0.03 -15.87
N GLU A 311 -8.27 1.31 -15.89
CA GLU A 311 -7.98 2.20 -17.03
C GLU A 311 -6.46 2.35 -17.24
N LEU A 312 -5.70 2.53 -16.17
CA LEU A 312 -4.23 2.61 -16.20
C LEU A 312 -3.59 1.31 -16.72
N GLU A 313 -4.09 0.15 -16.30
CA GLU A 313 -3.60 -1.16 -16.74
C GLU A 313 -4.02 -1.49 -18.19
N GLY A 314 -5.28 -1.25 -18.53
CA GLY A 314 -5.87 -1.56 -19.83
C GLY A 314 -5.23 -0.79 -20.98
N HIS A 315 -4.79 0.45 -20.73
CA HIS A 315 -4.06 1.28 -21.69
C HIS A 315 -2.72 0.66 -22.15
N ARG A 316 -2.11 -0.28 -21.41
CA ARG A 316 -0.88 -0.95 -21.82
C ARG A 316 -1.11 -2.01 -22.91
N SER A 317 -2.29 -2.62 -22.97
CA SER A 317 -2.60 -3.70 -23.92
C SER A 317 -2.90 -3.20 -25.35
N VAL A 318 -3.38 -1.95 -25.49
CA VAL A 318 -3.82 -1.39 -26.79
C VAL A 318 -2.89 -0.29 -27.30
N LEU A 319 -2.10 0.38 -26.45
CA LEU A 319 -1.37 1.61 -26.81
C LEU A 319 0.08 1.68 -26.29
N SER A 320 0.79 0.55 -26.27
CA SER A 320 2.21 0.46 -25.90
C SER A 320 3.20 1.21 -26.82
N ARG A 321 2.72 2.02 -27.79
CA ARG A 321 3.56 2.90 -28.62
C ARG A 321 3.19 4.40 -28.57
N ARG A 322 2.13 4.82 -27.86
CA ARG A 322 1.62 6.22 -27.96
C ARG A 322 1.05 6.86 -26.69
N LEU A 323 1.28 6.33 -25.50
CA LEU A 323 0.79 6.98 -24.27
C LEU A 323 1.69 8.13 -23.83
N LYS A 324 1.49 9.28 -24.50
CA LYS A 324 1.96 10.62 -24.09
C LYS A 324 1.18 11.22 -22.91
N THR A 325 0.20 10.51 -22.34
CA THR A 325 -0.69 11.07 -21.31
C THR A 325 -0.88 10.07 -20.17
N TRP A 326 0.17 9.85 -19.39
CA TRP A 326 -0.05 9.34 -18.02
C TRP A 326 -0.95 10.34 -17.31
N ARG A 327 -2.10 9.91 -16.81
CA ARG A 327 -2.93 10.78 -15.98
C ARG A 327 -2.13 11.13 -14.73
N PRO A 328 -1.92 12.42 -14.45
CA PRO A 328 -1.14 12.84 -13.29
C PRO A 328 -1.81 12.46 -11.96
N LEU A 329 -3.15 12.34 -11.93
CA LEU A 329 -3.92 11.95 -10.76
C LEU A 329 -4.81 10.73 -11.05
N VAL A 330 -4.96 9.87 -10.05
CA VAL A 330 -5.90 8.74 -10.04
C VAL A 330 -7.22 9.17 -9.40
N CYS A 331 -7.13 9.90 -8.28
CA CYS A 331 -8.28 10.46 -7.58
C CYS A 331 -7.92 11.81 -6.94
N ALA A 332 -8.85 12.76 -6.95
CA ALA A 332 -8.74 14.05 -6.26
C ALA A 332 -9.98 14.31 -5.40
N GLY A 333 -9.83 14.10 -4.10
CA GLY A 333 -10.76 14.52 -3.06
C GLY A 333 -10.52 15.96 -2.60
N LYS A 334 -11.21 16.39 -1.54
CA LYS A 334 -11.03 17.73 -0.96
C LYS A 334 -9.68 17.83 -0.23
N ASP A 335 -9.36 16.82 0.56
CA ASP A 335 -8.18 16.79 1.42
C ASP A 335 -7.19 15.68 1.04
N LEU A 336 -7.57 14.80 0.11
CA LEU A 336 -6.76 13.67 -0.38
C LEU A 336 -6.53 13.78 -1.89
N CYS A 337 -5.30 13.59 -2.34
CA CYS A 337 -4.99 13.27 -3.73
C CYS A 337 -4.30 11.90 -3.80
N VAL A 338 -4.73 11.07 -4.74
CA VAL A 338 -4.08 9.80 -5.05
C VAL A 338 -3.40 9.93 -6.41
N VAL A 339 -2.09 9.71 -6.42
CA VAL A 339 -1.25 9.75 -7.63
C VAL A 339 -0.88 8.32 -8.04
N PRO A 340 -0.56 8.07 -9.31
CA PRO A 340 -0.01 6.78 -9.70
C PRO A 340 1.24 6.45 -8.88
N GLY A 341 1.36 5.21 -8.40
CA GLY A 341 2.48 4.76 -7.55
C GLY A 341 3.84 5.13 -8.13
N ARG A 342 4.02 5.04 -9.45
CA ARG A 342 5.25 5.42 -10.15
C ARG A 342 5.72 6.87 -9.98
N GLN A 343 4.84 7.78 -9.57
CA GLN A 343 5.20 9.19 -9.38
C GLN A 343 5.76 9.49 -7.98
N LEU A 344 5.37 8.71 -6.97
CA LEU A 344 5.65 8.99 -5.55
C LEU A 344 6.24 7.80 -4.78
N ASN A 345 5.85 6.58 -5.13
CA ASN A 345 6.08 5.37 -4.36
C ASN A 345 6.23 4.13 -5.29
N SER A 346 7.21 4.18 -6.20
CA SER A 346 7.35 3.16 -7.25
C SER A 346 7.94 1.88 -6.70
N LEU A 347 7.27 0.75 -6.90
CA LEU A 347 7.63 -0.49 -6.23
C LEU A 347 8.79 -1.19 -6.95
N ARG A 348 9.77 -1.66 -6.18
CA ARG A 348 10.95 -2.39 -6.67
C ARG A 348 11.09 -3.70 -5.90
N ARG A 349 10.37 -4.74 -6.35
CA ARG A 349 10.28 -6.04 -5.65
C ARG A 349 11.11 -7.19 -6.26
N GLY A 350 11.93 -6.89 -7.27
CA GLY A 350 12.73 -7.89 -8.00
C GLY A 350 11.90 -8.88 -8.83
N ASN A 351 12.55 -9.88 -9.42
CA ASN A 351 11.95 -10.79 -10.40
C ASN A 351 10.93 -11.80 -9.79
N LYS A 352 10.76 -11.84 -8.47
CA LYS A 352 9.77 -12.72 -7.81
C LYS A 352 8.31 -12.33 -8.15
N TYR A 353 8.09 -11.11 -8.64
CA TYR A 353 6.78 -10.55 -8.96
C TYR A 353 6.69 -10.13 -10.44
N GLU A 354 6.98 -11.04 -11.38
CA GLU A 354 6.92 -10.78 -12.83
C GLU A 354 5.55 -10.30 -13.34
N ASP A 355 4.50 -10.50 -12.54
CA ASP A 355 3.11 -10.09 -12.75
C ASP A 355 2.86 -8.59 -12.50
N LEU A 356 3.77 -7.88 -11.82
CA LEU A 356 3.56 -6.47 -11.42
C LEU A 356 4.34 -5.44 -12.25
N LYS A 357 4.71 -5.78 -13.49
CA LYS A 357 5.51 -4.90 -14.40
C LYS A 357 4.92 -3.51 -14.64
N VAL A 358 3.66 -3.24 -14.30
CA VAL A 358 2.99 -1.92 -14.46
C VAL A 358 3.40 -0.97 -13.33
N HIS A 359 3.74 -1.51 -12.17
CA HIS A 359 4.08 -0.79 -10.95
C HIS A 359 5.57 -0.90 -10.58
N GLU A 360 6.33 -1.58 -11.44
CA GLU A 360 7.78 -1.66 -11.33
C GLU A 360 8.39 -0.26 -11.45
N TRP A 361 9.33 0.05 -10.56
CA TRP A 361 10.14 1.26 -10.68
C TRP A 361 10.84 1.30 -12.05
N HIS A 362 10.78 2.46 -12.68
CA HIS A 362 11.48 2.79 -13.90
C HIS A 362 12.49 3.90 -13.69
N ARG A 363 13.45 3.96 -14.60
CA ARG A 363 14.41 5.06 -14.70
C ARG A 363 13.68 6.40 -14.83
N GLY A 364 14.00 7.36 -13.95
CA GLY A 364 13.38 8.68 -13.90
C GLY A 364 12.26 8.82 -12.84
N ASP A 365 11.74 7.70 -12.32
CA ASP A 365 10.76 7.74 -11.22
C ASP A 365 11.38 8.38 -9.96
N TRP A 366 10.57 9.07 -9.15
CA TRP A 366 11.06 9.88 -8.03
C TRP A 366 11.64 9.04 -6.89
N VAL A 367 10.87 8.04 -6.45
CA VAL A 367 11.21 7.17 -5.34
C VAL A 367 11.08 5.72 -5.77
N ALA A 368 12.09 4.91 -5.43
CA ALA A 368 12.06 3.45 -5.45
C ALA A 368 11.75 2.92 -4.05
N HIS A 369 10.76 2.05 -3.94
CA HIS A 369 10.36 1.41 -2.68
C HIS A 369 10.60 -0.10 -2.76
N PHE A 370 11.54 -0.59 -1.96
CA PHE A 370 11.93 -2.00 -1.90
C PHE A 370 11.01 -2.83 -1.00
N SER A 371 9.69 -2.63 -1.16
CA SER A 371 8.66 -3.18 -0.29
C SER A 371 8.65 -4.72 -0.28
N GLY A 372 8.75 -5.33 0.89
CA GLY A 372 8.55 -6.77 1.08
C GLY A 372 9.71 -7.65 0.56
N VAL A 373 10.91 -7.09 0.42
CA VAL A 373 12.11 -7.85 0.05
C VAL A 373 13.02 -8.07 1.27
N ASP A 374 13.71 -9.21 1.31
CA ASP A 374 14.74 -9.48 2.33
C ASP A 374 16.01 -8.64 2.11
N ASP A 375 16.87 -8.56 3.12
CA ASP A 375 18.07 -7.71 3.10
C ASP A 375 19.04 -8.03 1.93
N PRO A 376 19.38 -9.31 1.62
CA PRO A 376 20.22 -9.61 0.47
C PRO A 376 19.61 -9.15 -0.86
N THR A 377 18.31 -9.40 -1.06
CA THR A 377 17.59 -8.94 -2.26
C THR A 377 17.57 -7.41 -2.31
N ARG A 378 17.35 -6.75 -1.17
CA ARG A 378 17.33 -5.28 -1.05
C ARG A 378 18.67 -4.69 -1.48
N ARG A 379 19.79 -5.23 -1.00
CA ARG A 379 21.15 -4.79 -1.38
C ARG A 379 21.37 -4.91 -2.88
N LEU A 380 20.93 -6.02 -3.49
CA LEU A 380 21.06 -6.20 -4.93
C LEU A 380 20.23 -5.17 -5.71
N LEU A 381 18.97 -5.00 -5.32
CA LEU A 381 18.08 -4.04 -5.96
C LEU A 381 18.57 -2.61 -5.79
N LEU A 382 19.10 -2.25 -4.63
CA LEU A 382 19.72 -0.95 -4.36
C LEU A 382 20.88 -0.69 -5.33
N SER A 383 21.83 -1.62 -5.44
CA SER A 383 22.97 -1.50 -6.36
C SER A 383 22.54 -1.37 -7.83
N ARG A 384 21.57 -2.18 -8.28
CA ARG A 384 21.03 -2.10 -9.65
C ARG A 384 20.32 -0.77 -9.91
N THR A 385 19.54 -0.30 -8.95
CA THR A 385 18.81 0.98 -9.04
C THR A 385 19.81 2.14 -9.14
N CYS A 386 20.88 2.10 -8.34
CA CYS A 386 21.98 3.05 -8.41
C CYS A 386 22.66 3.09 -9.77
N THR A 387 23.05 1.92 -10.29
CA THR A 387 23.72 1.80 -11.59
C THR A 387 22.83 2.37 -12.71
N ALA A 388 21.54 2.03 -12.69
CA ALA A 388 20.57 2.53 -13.68
C ALA A 388 20.37 4.05 -13.62
N THR A 389 20.46 4.63 -12.42
CA THR A 389 20.31 6.07 -12.21
C THR A 389 21.56 6.83 -12.66
N GLN A 390 22.75 6.33 -12.34
CA GLN A 390 24.03 6.97 -12.71
C GLN A 390 24.24 7.03 -14.23
N ALA A 391 23.75 6.04 -14.98
CA ALA A 391 23.82 6.05 -16.44
C ALA A 391 23.08 7.25 -17.08
N LEU A 392 22.22 8.00 -16.36
CA LEU A 392 21.53 9.19 -16.89
C LEU A 392 22.49 10.36 -17.07
N GLY A 393 23.34 10.60 -16.08
CA GLY A 393 24.26 11.73 -16.10
C GLY A 393 25.36 11.59 -17.14
N SER A 394 25.71 10.36 -17.55
CA SER A 394 26.81 10.13 -18.51
C SER A 394 26.39 10.11 -19.98
N SER A 395 25.10 9.88 -20.28
CA SER A 395 24.65 9.79 -21.69
C SER A 395 24.32 11.14 -22.34
N GLU A 396 24.16 12.22 -21.55
CA GLU A 396 23.82 13.53 -22.10
C GLU A 396 25.04 14.32 -22.61
N GLU A 397 26.27 13.96 -22.22
CA GLU A 397 27.49 14.61 -22.73
C GLU A 397 28.01 14.03 -24.07
N GLU A 398 27.60 12.82 -24.48
CA GLU A 398 28.20 12.15 -25.66
C GLU A 398 27.35 12.13 -26.94
N GLN A 399 26.09 12.57 -26.91
CA GLN A 399 25.21 12.53 -28.10
C GLN A 399 24.65 13.89 -28.53
N GLY A 400 25.56 14.83 -28.76
CA GLY A 400 25.37 15.86 -29.78
C GLY A 400 25.51 15.27 -31.18
N GLY A 401 24.57 14.42 -31.62
CA GLY A 401 24.57 13.93 -33.00
C GLY A 401 23.80 12.63 -33.24
N LYS A 402 22.65 12.80 -33.91
CA LYS A 402 21.77 11.79 -34.55
C LYS A 402 20.66 11.22 -33.66
N GLU A 403 19.48 11.80 -33.91
CA GLU A 403 18.15 11.32 -33.54
C GLU A 403 17.96 9.83 -33.92
N GLY A 404 17.58 9.04 -32.91
CA GLY A 404 16.99 7.72 -33.06
C GLY A 404 15.78 7.65 -32.14
N GLU A 405 14.60 7.49 -32.73
CA GLU A 405 13.28 7.34 -32.11
C GLU A 405 13.27 6.24 -31.04
N ASP A 406 13.29 6.62 -29.75
CA ASP A 406 12.68 5.89 -28.61
C ASP A 406 12.91 6.68 -27.30
N ARG A 407 12.72 8.01 -27.36
CA ARG A 407 12.81 8.87 -26.17
C ARG A 407 11.50 8.82 -25.41
N TRP A 408 11.52 8.19 -24.23
CA TRP A 408 10.43 8.29 -23.25
C TRP A 408 10.40 9.72 -22.70
N GLU A 409 9.73 10.62 -23.40
CA GLU A 409 9.39 11.92 -22.84
C GLU A 409 8.36 11.69 -21.73
N LEU A 410 8.81 11.74 -20.47
CA LEU A 410 7.92 12.04 -19.36
C LEU A 410 7.13 13.30 -19.74
N PRO A 411 5.85 13.43 -19.33
CA PRO A 411 5.13 14.69 -19.55
C PRO A 411 6.02 15.82 -19.03
N ALA A 412 6.41 16.71 -19.94
CA ALA A 412 7.34 17.79 -19.63
C ALA A 412 6.77 18.56 -18.44
N PHE A 413 7.38 18.36 -17.27
CA PHE A 413 7.17 19.24 -16.16
C PHE A 413 7.67 20.60 -16.64
N PRO A 414 6.86 21.67 -16.61
CA PRO A 414 7.37 22.99 -16.88
C PRO A 414 8.34 23.33 -15.73
N LEU A 415 9.61 22.99 -15.92
CA LEU A 415 10.71 23.48 -15.12
C LEU A 415 10.66 25.00 -15.27
N ARG A 416 10.48 25.72 -14.16
CA ARG A 416 10.69 27.16 -14.15
C ARG A 416 12.17 27.40 -14.45
N ASP A 417 12.44 28.30 -15.39
CA ASP A 417 13.76 28.80 -15.80
C ASP A 417 14.49 29.61 -14.71
N GLU A 418 14.46 29.18 -13.44
CA GLU A 418 15.31 29.78 -12.41
C GLU A 418 16.58 28.95 -12.24
N ALA A 419 17.52 29.27 -13.14
CA ALA A 419 18.97 29.09 -13.06
C ALA A 419 19.52 28.45 -11.76
N VAL A 420 19.62 27.13 -11.75
CA VAL A 420 20.70 26.46 -11.01
C VAL A 420 21.97 26.74 -11.78
N LYS A 421 22.83 27.60 -11.23
CA LYS A 421 24.14 27.92 -11.82
C LYS A 421 24.91 26.62 -12.08
N GLU A 422 25.25 26.40 -13.34
CA GLU A 422 26.21 25.40 -13.82
C GLU A 422 27.48 25.46 -12.96
N GLY A 423 27.84 24.34 -12.33
CA GLY A 423 29.06 24.23 -11.55
C GLY A 423 29.11 23.06 -10.56
N ASP A 424 27.98 22.44 -10.21
CA ASP A 424 27.93 21.41 -9.15
C ASP A 424 26.92 20.27 -9.43
N SER A 425 26.42 20.14 -10.68
CA SER A 425 25.04 19.70 -10.95
C SER A 425 24.76 18.21 -11.14
N HIS A 426 25.71 17.30 -10.89
CA HIS A 426 25.40 15.87 -10.79
C HIS A 426 25.90 15.29 -9.48
N ARG A 427 25.34 15.76 -8.36
CA ARG A 427 25.47 15.02 -7.10
C ARG A 427 24.92 13.62 -7.31
N SER A 428 25.78 12.62 -7.11
CA SER A 428 25.40 11.22 -7.29
C SER A 428 24.23 10.87 -6.39
N VAL A 429 23.13 10.41 -6.99
CA VAL A 429 21.97 9.84 -6.29
C VAL A 429 22.40 8.69 -5.36
N CYS A 430 23.55 8.06 -5.66
CA CYS A 430 24.18 7.04 -4.83
C CYS A 430 25.52 7.56 -4.30
N PRO A 431 25.52 8.24 -3.14
CA PRO A 431 26.72 8.86 -2.56
C PRO A 431 27.64 7.86 -1.84
N PHE A 432 27.45 6.56 -2.09
CA PHE A 432 28.15 5.47 -1.43
C PHE A 432 28.80 4.55 -2.46
N ASP A 433 29.85 3.85 -2.04
CA ASP A 433 30.54 2.87 -2.86
C ASP A 433 29.63 1.64 -3.09
N LEU A 434 29.33 1.33 -4.36
CA LEU A 434 28.53 0.17 -4.73
C LEU A 434 29.19 -1.16 -4.33
N GLY A 435 30.53 -1.20 -4.28
CA GLY A 435 31.29 -2.35 -3.78
C GLY A 435 31.11 -2.58 -2.28
N ALA A 436 30.70 -1.56 -1.52
CA ALA A 436 30.38 -1.68 -0.10
C ALA A 436 28.92 -2.13 0.14
N VAL A 437 28.03 -1.97 -0.85
CA VAL A 437 26.62 -2.35 -0.75
C VAL A 437 26.43 -3.87 -0.89
N LEU A 438 27.23 -4.49 -1.75
CA LEU A 438 27.17 -5.91 -2.09
C LEU A 438 28.55 -6.57 -1.97
N SER A 439 28.66 -7.59 -1.12
CA SER A 439 29.81 -8.49 -1.22
C SER A 439 29.71 -9.34 -2.49
N SER A 440 30.85 -9.82 -3.00
CA SER A 440 30.87 -10.72 -4.16
C SER A 440 30.12 -12.03 -3.91
N GLU A 441 30.06 -12.49 -2.65
CA GLU A 441 29.30 -13.66 -2.22
C GLU A 441 27.79 -13.40 -2.22
N ASP A 442 27.35 -12.24 -1.71
CA ASP A 442 25.93 -11.84 -1.76
C ASP A 442 25.46 -11.67 -3.20
N GLN A 443 26.28 -11.05 -4.05
CA GLN A 443 25.95 -10.90 -5.46
C GLN A 443 25.78 -12.26 -6.14
N ALA A 444 26.74 -13.19 -5.97
CA ALA A 444 26.66 -14.52 -6.55
C ALA A 444 25.46 -15.33 -6.01
N SER A 445 25.17 -15.21 -4.71
CA SER A 445 24.05 -15.88 -4.05
C SER A 445 22.70 -15.39 -4.59
N VAL A 446 22.49 -14.07 -4.65
CA VAL A 446 21.23 -13.50 -5.14
C VAL A 446 21.09 -13.72 -6.65
N GLU A 447 22.17 -13.67 -7.43
CA GLU A 447 22.13 -14.00 -8.86
C GLU A 447 21.78 -15.47 -9.10
N ALA A 448 22.31 -16.39 -8.28
CA ALA A 448 21.95 -17.81 -8.33
C ALA A 448 20.48 -18.04 -7.96
N GLU A 449 19.98 -17.39 -6.91
CA GLU A 449 18.56 -17.46 -6.52
C GLU A 449 17.66 -16.88 -7.61
N GLN A 450 18.01 -15.73 -8.20
CA GLN A 450 17.27 -15.14 -9.31
C GLN A 450 17.25 -16.03 -10.55
N ARG A 451 18.37 -16.71 -10.85
CA ARG A 451 18.45 -17.67 -11.95
C ARG A 451 17.53 -18.87 -11.70
N GLN A 452 17.57 -19.44 -10.50
CA GLN A 452 16.69 -20.54 -10.12
C GLN A 452 15.21 -20.12 -10.22
N LEU A 453 14.85 -18.94 -9.72
CA LEU A 453 13.48 -18.44 -9.79
C LEU A 453 13.03 -18.17 -11.23
N ALA A 454 13.93 -17.66 -12.09
CA ALA A 454 13.64 -17.48 -13.51
C ALA A 454 13.39 -18.83 -14.22
N GLU A 455 14.16 -19.86 -13.86
CA GLU A 455 13.96 -21.23 -14.36
C GLU A 455 12.63 -21.82 -13.87
N GLU A 456 12.27 -21.63 -12.59
CA GLU A 456 10.98 -22.04 -12.02
C GLU A 456 9.79 -21.32 -12.68
N ALA A 457 9.90 -20.00 -12.89
CA ALA A 457 8.88 -19.21 -13.57
C ALA A 457 8.72 -19.62 -15.05
N ALA A 458 9.83 -19.88 -15.75
CA ALA A 458 9.80 -20.40 -17.11
C ALA A 458 9.09 -21.77 -17.17
N ALA A 459 9.38 -22.67 -16.23
CA ALA A 459 8.71 -23.97 -16.13
C ALA A 459 7.20 -23.82 -15.82
N LYS A 460 6.82 -22.89 -14.95
CA LYS A 460 5.41 -22.59 -14.66
C LYS A 460 4.67 -22.07 -15.90
N ARG A 461 5.26 -21.15 -16.66
CA ARG A 461 4.69 -20.64 -17.92
C ARG A 461 4.51 -21.74 -18.95
N ASP A 462 5.46 -22.67 -19.06
CA ASP A 462 5.34 -23.79 -19.97
C ASP A 462 4.21 -24.75 -19.58
N LYS A 463 4.04 -24.98 -18.26
CA LYS A 463 2.91 -25.73 -17.70
C LYS A 463 1.57 -25.04 -17.98
N GLU A 464 1.47 -23.72 -17.81
CA GLU A 464 0.25 -22.94 -18.11
C GLU A 464 -0.09 -22.95 -19.60
N LYS A 465 0.91 -22.81 -20.48
CA LYS A 465 0.73 -22.96 -21.94
C LYS A 465 0.23 -24.35 -22.29
N THR A 466 0.78 -25.38 -21.65
CA THR A 466 0.34 -26.77 -21.83
C THR A 466 -1.10 -26.95 -21.37
N LEU A 467 -1.46 -26.45 -20.18
CA LEU A 467 -2.83 -26.51 -19.67
C LEU A 467 -3.82 -25.78 -20.58
N THR A 468 -3.45 -24.60 -21.08
CA THR A 468 -4.26 -23.82 -22.03
C THR A 468 -4.50 -24.61 -23.33
N ARG A 469 -3.47 -25.29 -23.85
CA ARG A 469 -3.61 -26.17 -25.03
C ARG A 469 -4.51 -27.36 -24.74
N VAL A 470 -4.40 -27.98 -23.56
CA VAL A 470 -5.27 -29.08 -23.13
C VAL A 470 -6.72 -28.63 -23.02
N HIS A 471 -6.99 -27.50 -22.35
CA HIS A 471 -8.35 -26.95 -22.25
C HIS A 471 -8.94 -26.61 -23.62
N LYS A 472 -8.14 -26.04 -24.52
CA LYS A 472 -8.57 -25.79 -25.90
C LYS A 472 -8.93 -27.09 -26.62
N ALA A 473 -8.09 -28.11 -26.53
CA ALA A 473 -8.36 -29.42 -27.13
C ALA A 473 -9.61 -30.10 -26.54
N VAL A 474 -9.83 -29.99 -25.22
CA VAL A 474 -11.05 -30.50 -24.56
C VAL A 474 -12.29 -29.76 -25.08
N GLY A 475 -12.23 -28.43 -25.21
CA GLY A 475 -13.32 -27.64 -25.78
C GLY A 475 -13.64 -28.01 -27.23
N GLU A 476 -12.61 -28.25 -28.05
CA GLU A 476 -12.77 -28.74 -29.43
C GLU A 476 -13.41 -30.15 -29.47
N ILE A 477 -13.00 -31.06 -28.57
CA ILE A 477 -13.60 -32.39 -28.44
C ILE A 477 -15.08 -32.31 -28.03
N GLN A 478 -15.41 -31.46 -27.05
CA GLN A 478 -16.79 -31.25 -26.60
C GLN A 478 -17.66 -30.69 -27.73
N THR A 479 -17.19 -29.68 -28.45
CA THR A 479 -17.92 -29.06 -29.57
C THR A 479 -18.14 -30.06 -30.70
N ASN A 480 -17.13 -30.87 -31.03
CA ASN A 480 -17.25 -31.93 -32.02
C ASN A 480 -18.20 -33.04 -31.58
N GLY A 481 -18.18 -33.40 -30.29
CA GLY A 481 -19.11 -34.35 -29.69
C GLY A 481 -20.56 -33.88 -29.79
N GLU A 482 -20.84 -32.63 -29.44
CA GLU A 482 -22.18 -32.03 -29.60
C GLU A 482 -22.63 -32.00 -31.06
N THR A 483 -21.71 -31.69 -31.98
CA THR A 483 -21.98 -31.67 -33.42
C THR A 483 -22.34 -33.08 -33.93
N LEU A 484 -21.61 -34.10 -33.48
CA LEU A 484 -21.90 -35.49 -33.82
C LEU A 484 -23.25 -35.95 -33.28
N THR A 485 -23.58 -35.63 -32.02
CA THR A 485 -24.88 -35.94 -31.42
C THR A 485 -26.03 -35.29 -32.21
N ARG A 486 -25.90 -34.00 -32.58
CA ARG A 486 -26.91 -33.31 -33.41
C ARG A 486 -27.06 -33.95 -34.80
N ALA A 487 -25.96 -34.40 -35.41
CA ALA A 487 -26.02 -35.10 -36.69
C ALA A 487 -26.73 -36.46 -36.56
N VAL A 488 -26.47 -37.21 -35.49
CA VAL A 488 -27.15 -38.48 -35.20
C VAL A 488 -28.64 -38.24 -34.95
N ASP A 489 -29.01 -37.24 -34.15
CA ASP A 489 -30.43 -36.90 -33.90
C ASP A 489 -31.14 -36.48 -35.19
N PHE A 490 -30.47 -35.73 -36.06
CA PHE A 490 -30.98 -35.38 -37.38
C PHE A 490 -31.22 -36.63 -38.24
N PHE A 491 -30.25 -37.55 -38.29
CA PHE A 491 -30.41 -38.81 -39.03
C PHE A 491 -31.52 -39.70 -38.46
N ILE A 492 -31.65 -39.80 -37.13
CA ILE A 492 -32.74 -40.53 -36.48
C ILE A 492 -34.09 -39.91 -36.84
N LYS A 493 -34.19 -38.58 -36.89
CA LYS A 493 -35.42 -37.86 -37.24
C LYS A 493 -35.81 -38.05 -38.71
N GLU A 494 -34.85 -38.00 -39.63
CA GLU A 494 -35.06 -38.25 -41.07
C GLU A 494 -35.43 -39.72 -41.36
N LEU A 495 -34.81 -40.67 -40.65
CA LEU A 495 -35.14 -42.09 -40.78
C LEU A 495 -36.48 -42.43 -40.14
N GLY A 496 -36.86 -41.76 -39.05
CA GLY A 496 -38.13 -41.94 -38.36
C GLY A 496 -39.34 -41.30 -39.07
N THR A 497 -39.12 -40.48 -40.10
CA THR A 497 -40.18 -39.87 -40.93
C THR A 497 -40.37 -40.59 -42.28
N SER A 498 -39.60 -41.64 -42.54
CA SER A 498 -39.65 -42.45 -43.77
C SER A 498 -40.21 -43.87 -43.58
N VAL A 499 -41.03 -44.10 -42.53
CA VAL A 499 -41.78 -45.35 -42.31
C VAL A 499 -43.28 -45.09 -42.41
#